data_AF-A0A2T5XU44-F1
#
_entry.id   AF-A0A2T5XU44-F1
#
_cell.length_a   1.000
_cell.length_b   1.000
_cell.length_c   1.000
_cell.angle_alpha   90.00
_cell.angle_beta   90.00
_cell.angle_gamma   90.00
#
_symmetry.space_group_name_H-M   'P 1'
#
loop_
_entity.id
_entity.type
_entity.pdbx_description
1 polymer ?
#
loop_
_entity_poly.entity_id
_entity_poly.type
_entity_poly.pdbx_seq_one_letter_code
_entity_poly.pdbx_strand_id
1 'polypeptide(L)'
;MTSEEIKAIVYYIQGLQVLWKEGYNAEKVALYSYQFNLRAGMDMPDELLDVIEMLEMWDDNWIYGAVPLTEKEAAAVIQEELNIDIYHPEKDIIALVTNEFINQLKNECSSNRIVAKALENAQELITYNEYLIALQNVLNELLTHHIRIPAHILAIIDVVEDPHIQRLQASLWGI
;
A
#
# COMPACT_ATOMS: atom_id res chain seq x y z
N MET A 1 -4.01 4.85 8.70
CA MET A 1 -3.40 3.51 8.89
C MET A 1 -2.04 3.66 9.53
N THR A 2 -1.52 2.62 10.16
CA THR A 2 -0.12 2.54 10.59
C THR A 2 0.79 2.19 9.41
N SER A 3 2.11 2.36 9.56
CA SER A 3 3.07 1.91 8.54
C SER A 3 3.00 0.41 8.31
N GLU A 4 2.71 -0.38 9.35
CA GLU A 4 2.63 -1.84 9.26
C GLU A 4 1.36 -2.28 8.53
N GLU A 5 0.22 -1.62 8.75
CA GLU A 5 -1.01 -1.87 8.01
C GLU A 5 -0.84 -1.60 6.50
N ILE A 6 -0.17 -0.49 6.14
CA ILE A 6 0.16 -0.18 4.73
C ILE A 6 1.10 -1.24 4.14
N LYS A 7 2.13 -1.64 4.90
CA LYS A 7 3.06 -2.70 4.48
C LYS A 7 2.33 -4.02 4.23
N ALA A 8 1.40 -4.37 5.11
CA ALA A 8 0.59 -5.58 4.97
C ALA A 8 -0.21 -5.56 3.66
N ILE A 9 -0.92 -4.46 3.36
CA ILE A 9 -1.66 -4.31 2.10
C ILE A 9 -0.71 -4.46 0.91
N VAL A 10 0.37 -3.69 0.87
CA VAL A 10 1.26 -3.65 -0.29
C VAL A 10 1.94 -5.00 -0.53
N TYR A 11 2.47 -5.64 0.50
CA TYR A 11 3.09 -6.96 0.36
C TYR A 11 2.09 -8.02 -0.03
N TYR A 12 0.88 -7.98 0.51
CA TYR A 12 -0.18 -8.90 0.14
C TYR A 12 -0.50 -8.81 -1.35
N ILE A 13 -0.78 -7.59 -1.83
CA ILE A 13 -1.10 -7.31 -3.24
C ILE A 13 0.05 -7.67 -4.16
N GLN A 14 1.29 -7.33 -3.82
CA GLN A 14 2.46 -7.66 -4.64
C GLN A 14 2.63 -9.18 -4.79
N GLY A 15 2.45 -9.95 -3.71
CA GLY A 15 2.51 -11.41 -3.82
C GLY A 15 1.33 -12.01 -4.59
N LEU A 16 0.11 -11.48 -4.42
CA LEU A 16 -1.03 -11.87 -5.27
C LEU A 16 -0.77 -11.58 -6.74
N GLN A 17 -0.17 -10.43 -7.06
CA GLN A 17 0.12 -10.03 -8.44
C GLN A 17 1.07 -11.02 -9.14
N VAL A 18 2.02 -11.61 -8.40
CA VAL A 18 2.89 -12.67 -8.93
C VAL A 18 2.07 -13.88 -9.36
N LEU A 19 1.14 -14.34 -8.50
CA LEU A 19 0.25 -15.45 -8.81
C LEU A 19 -0.68 -15.14 -9.99
N TRP A 20 -1.18 -13.90 -10.06
CA TRP A 20 -2.02 -13.44 -11.15
C TRP A 20 -1.32 -13.50 -12.50
N LYS A 21 -0.04 -13.09 -12.55
CA LYS A 21 0.80 -13.11 -13.77
C LYS A 21 1.14 -14.52 -14.24
N GLU A 22 1.12 -15.52 -13.36
CA GLU A 22 1.28 -16.94 -13.72
C GLU A 22 0.02 -17.55 -14.35
N GLY A 23 -1.09 -16.81 -14.37
CA GLY A 23 -2.42 -17.29 -14.73
C GLY A 23 -3.23 -17.61 -13.48
N TYR A 24 -4.42 -17.04 -13.39
CA TYR A 24 -5.26 -17.16 -12.20
C TYR A 24 -5.58 -18.61 -11.85
N ASN A 25 -5.33 -18.95 -10.58
CA ASN A 25 -5.64 -20.23 -9.99
C ASN A 25 -6.13 -19.97 -8.56
N ALA A 26 -7.43 -20.18 -8.34
CA ALA A 26 -8.09 -19.93 -7.06
C ALA A 26 -7.43 -20.72 -5.91
N GLU A 27 -6.89 -21.91 -6.18
CA GLU A 27 -6.23 -22.72 -5.15
C GLU A 27 -4.91 -22.11 -4.68
N LYS A 28 -4.09 -21.65 -5.63
CA LYS A 28 -2.85 -20.94 -5.29
C LYS A 28 -3.14 -19.62 -4.54
N VAL A 29 -4.15 -18.87 -5.00
CA VAL A 29 -4.53 -17.58 -4.40
C VAL A 29 -4.91 -17.76 -2.94
N ALA A 30 -5.82 -18.69 -2.63
CA ALA A 30 -6.22 -18.88 -1.24
C ALA A 30 -5.14 -19.49 -0.37
N LEU A 31 -4.34 -20.43 -0.89
CA LEU A 31 -3.19 -20.95 -0.14
C LEU A 31 -2.23 -19.82 0.24
N TYR A 32 -2.03 -18.88 -0.68
CA TYR A 32 -1.25 -17.67 -0.40
C TYR A 32 -1.93 -16.79 0.64
N SER A 33 -3.23 -16.51 0.53
CA SER A 33 -4.00 -15.71 1.51
C SER A 33 -3.95 -16.31 2.91
N TYR A 34 -4.18 -17.61 3.05
CA TYR A 34 -4.05 -18.34 4.30
C TYR A 34 -2.63 -18.24 4.89
N GLN A 35 -1.60 -18.48 4.06
CA GLN A 35 -0.21 -18.40 4.51
C GLN A 35 0.20 -16.98 4.89
N PHE A 36 -0.34 -15.97 4.20
CA PHE A 36 -0.11 -14.57 4.52
C PHE A 36 -0.76 -14.24 5.88
N ASN A 37 -2.02 -14.60 6.08
CA ASN A 37 -2.76 -14.42 7.32
C ASN A 37 -2.01 -15.00 8.53
N LEU A 38 -1.53 -16.24 8.41
CA LEU A 38 -0.74 -16.90 9.46
C LEU A 38 0.57 -16.18 9.81
N ARG A 39 1.17 -15.43 8.86
CA ARG A 39 2.45 -14.73 9.05
C ARG A 39 2.29 -13.29 9.49
N ALA A 40 1.23 -12.61 9.05
CA ALA A 40 1.05 -11.18 9.21
C ALA A 40 0.69 -10.75 10.65
N GLY A 41 0.16 -11.65 11.50
CA GLY A 41 -0.23 -11.30 12.87
C GLY A 41 -1.48 -10.40 12.92
N MET A 42 -1.64 -9.59 13.99
CA MET A 42 -2.81 -8.70 14.17
C MET A 42 -2.65 -7.30 13.54
N ASP A 43 -1.54 -7.00 12.88
CA ASP A 43 -1.26 -5.67 12.33
C ASP A 43 -1.74 -5.55 10.87
N MET A 44 -3.01 -5.88 10.63
CA MET A 44 -3.68 -5.76 9.34
C MET A 44 -4.94 -4.89 9.47
N PRO A 45 -5.23 -4.01 8.51
CA PRO A 45 -6.48 -3.26 8.51
C PRO A 45 -7.66 -4.19 8.21
N ASP A 46 -8.84 -3.85 8.72
CA ASP A 46 -10.07 -4.64 8.58
C ASP A 46 -10.38 -4.95 7.10
N GLU A 47 -10.17 -3.97 6.21
CA GLU A 47 -10.40 -4.13 4.77
C GLU A 47 -9.47 -5.18 4.14
N LEU A 48 -8.23 -5.29 4.62
CA LEU A 48 -7.31 -6.34 4.17
C LEU A 48 -7.71 -7.71 4.72
N LEU A 49 -8.16 -7.75 5.97
CA LEU A 49 -8.68 -8.98 6.57
C LEU A 49 -9.90 -9.47 5.79
N ASP A 50 -10.83 -8.59 5.42
CA ASP A 50 -12.01 -8.93 4.62
C ASP A 50 -11.61 -9.53 3.26
N VAL A 51 -10.65 -8.91 2.55
CA VAL A 51 -10.13 -9.48 1.30
C VAL A 51 -9.46 -10.84 1.53
N ILE A 52 -8.63 -10.97 2.56
CA ILE A 52 -7.96 -12.22 2.89
C ILE A 52 -8.99 -13.29 3.20
N GLU A 53 -9.98 -13.01 4.04
CA GLU A 53 -11.05 -13.95 4.39
C GLU A 53 -11.86 -14.31 3.15
N MET A 54 -12.25 -13.37 2.29
CA MET A 54 -13.01 -13.68 1.07
C MET A 54 -12.21 -14.49 0.03
N LEU A 55 -10.89 -14.29 -0.04
CA LEU A 55 -10.01 -15.05 -0.95
C LEU A 55 -9.52 -16.38 -0.34
N GLU A 56 -9.34 -16.43 0.98
CA GLU A 56 -9.05 -17.64 1.77
C GLU A 56 -10.26 -18.56 1.77
N MET A 57 -11.47 -17.99 1.89
CA MET A 57 -12.77 -18.65 1.70
C MET A 57 -12.88 -19.15 0.25
N TRP A 58 -12.10 -20.20 -0.03
CA TRP A 58 -12.72 -21.49 -0.26
C TRP A 58 -13.75 -21.62 0.84
N ASP A 59 -14.96 -21.17 0.54
CA ASP A 59 -16.15 -21.43 1.32
C ASP A 59 -15.93 -22.79 2.00
N ASP A 60 -16.07 -22.89 3.33
CA ASP A 60 -15.99 -24.17 4.06
C ASP A 60 -16.81 -25.28 3.33
N ASN A 61 -17.68 -24.88 2.40
CA ASN A 61 -18.31 -25.64 1.33
C ASN A 61 -17.48 -26.19 0.15
N TRP A 62 -16.17 -26.09 -0.03
CA TRP A 62 -15.49 -26.95 -1.04
C TRP A 62 -15.61 -28.43 -0.66
N ILE A 63 -15.56 -28.74 0.65
CA ILE A 63 -15.93 -30.06 1.20
C ILE A 63 -17.40 -30.40 0.86
N TYR A 64 -18.25 -29.39 0.62
CA TYR A 64 -19.66 -29.50 0.24
C TYR A 64 -20.00 -29.14 -1.23
N GLY A 65 -19.00 -28.98 -2.12
CA GLY A 65 -19.20 -28.74 -3.57
C GLY A 65 -19.34 -27.28 -4.07
N ALA A 66 -18.87 -26.26 -3.34
CA ALA A 66 -18.87 -24.88 -3.81
C ALA A 66 -17.86 -24.63 -4.96
N VAL A 67 -18.18 -23.66 -5.82
CA VAL A 67 -17.37 -23.28 -6.99
C VAL A 67 -16.34 -22.23 -6.56
N PRO A 68 -15.03 -22.41 -6.85
CA PRO A 68 -14.02 -21.40 -6.53
C PRO A 68 -14.31 -20.07 -7.23
N LEU A 69 -13.94 -18.96 -6.59
CA LEU A 69 -14.05 -17.63 -7.21
C LEU A 69 -13.36 -17.62 -8.57
N THR A 70 -14.02 -17.05 -9.56
CA THR A 70 -13.39 -16.73 -10.83
C THR A 70 -12.39 -15.59 -10.64
N GLU A 71 -11.45 -15.46 -11.58
CA GLU A 71 -10.48 -14.37 -11.59
C GLU A 71 -11.15 -12.99 -11.46
N LYS A 72 -12.27 -12.80 -12.17
CA LYS A 72 -13.00 -11.55 -12.16
C LYS A 72 -13.66 -11.25 -10.81
N GLU A 73 -14.20 -12.27 -10.14
CA GLU A 73 -14.82 -12.10 -8.82
C GLU A 73 -13.77 -11.80 -7.76
N ALA A 74 -12.64 -12.52 -7.78
CA ALA A 74 -11.54 -12.27 -6.87
C ALA A 74 -10.91 -10.87 -7.09
N ALA A 75 -10.77 -10.43 -8.35
CA ALA A 75 -10.34 -9.06 -8.65
C ALA A 75 -11.36 -8.02 -8.18
N ALA A 76 -12.67 -8.30 -8.28
CA ALA A 76 -13.70 -7.39 -7.81
C ALA A 76 -13.66 -7.20 -6.29
N VAL A 77 -13.45 -8.27 -5.52
CA VAL A 77 -13.27 -8.19 -4.06
C VAL A 77 -12.11 -7.27 -3.69
N ILE A 78 -10.93 -7.45 -4.32
CA ILE A 78 -9.76 -6.61 -4.07
C ILE A 78 -10.05 -5.14 -4.42
N GLN A 79 -10.73 -4.91 -5.54
CA GLN A 79 -11.08 -3.56 -5.98
C GLN A 79 -12.13 -2.90 -5.08
N GLU A 80 -13.11 -3.65 -4.57
CA GLU A 80 -14.19 -3.14 -3.73
C GLU A 80 -13.68 -2.77 -2.33
N GLU A 81 -12.88 -3.64 -1.72
CA GLU A 81 -12.44 -3.46 -0.33
C GLU A 81 -11.17 -2.61 -0.22
N LEU A 82 -10.20 -2.78 -1.11
CA LEU A 82 -8.90 -2.08 -1.03
C LEU A 82 -8.78 -0.93 -2.03
N ASN A 83 -9.72 -0.78 -2.97
CA ASN A 83 -9.64 0.18 -4.06
C ASN A 83 -8.32 0.05 -4.87
N ILE A 84 -7.92 -1.20 -5.14
CA ILE A 84 -6.71 -1.54 -5.89
C ILE A 84 -7.07 -2.42 -7.08
N ASP A 85 -6.62 -2.02 -8.27
CA ASP A 85 -6.68 -2.85 -9.46
C ASP A 85 -5.55 -3.89 -9.43
N ILE A 86 -5.87 -5.15 -9.12
CA ILE A 86 -4.87 -6.24 -9.05
C ILE A 86 -4.15 -6.50 -10.38
N TYR A 87 -4.73 -6.09 -11.52
CA TYR A 87 -4.09 -6.21 -12.82
C TYR A 87 -2.95 -5.21 -13.00
N HIS A 88 -3.11 -4.00 -12.44
CA HIS A 88 -2.17 -2.88 -12.55
C HIS A 88 -2.04 -2.10 -11.22
N PRO A 89 -1.63 -2.76 -10.12
CA PRO A 89 -1.70 -2.21 -8.77
C PRO A 89 -0.65 -1.14 -8.51
N GLU A 90 0.35 -0.97 -9.39
CA GLU A 90 1.49 -0.08 -9.17
C GLU A 90 1.04 1.37 -8.93
N LYS A 91 0.02 1.82 -9.68
CA LYS A 91 -0.53 3.17 -9.57
C LYS A 91 -1.35 3.36 -8.28
N ASP A 92 -2.10 2.34 -7.88
CA ASP A 92 -2.97 2.44 -6.71
C ASP A 92 -2.15 2.31 -5.42
N ILE A 93 -1.10 1.49 -5.43
CA ILE A 93 -0.12 1.39 -4.34
C ILE A 93 0.60 2.73 -4.14
N ILE A 94 1.12 3.37 -5.20
CA ILE A 94 1.79 4.66 -5.01
C ILE A 94 0.83 5.74 -4.51
N ALA A 95 -0.44 5.70 -4.93
CA ALA A 95 -1.48 6.60 -4.44
C ALA A 95 -1.77 6.35 -2.95
N LEU A 96 -2.02 5.10 -2.55
CA LEU A 96 -2.26 4.68 -1.16
C LEU A 96 -1.13 5.15 -0.24
N VAL A 97 0.12 4.80 -0.59
CA VAL A 97 1.31 5.10 0.20
C VAL A 97 1.55 6.61 0.30
N THR A 98 1.44 7.33 -0.83
CA THR A 98 1.65 8.79 -0.85
C THR A 98 0.60 9.53 -0.03
N ASN A 99 -0.67 9.14 -0.15
CA ASN A 99 -1.76 9.75 0.60
C ASN A 99 -1.60 9.54 2.10
N GLU A 100 -1.27 8.31 2.53
CA GLU A 100 -1.08 8.04 3.96
C GLU A 100 0.14 8.78 4.50
N PHE A 101 1.26 8.79 3.76
CA PHE A 101 2.46 9.54 4.15
C PHE A 101 2.17 11.05 4.34
N ILE A 102 1.47 11.66 3.39
CA ILE A 102 1.07 13.07 3.44
C ILE A 102 0.10 13.34 4.59
N ASN A 103 -0.87 12.44 4.82
CA ASN A 103 -1.82 12.56 5.91
C ASN A 103 -1.11 12.53 7.27
N GLN A 104 -0.19 11.59 7.47
CA GLN A 104 0.58 11.49 8.72
C GLN A 104 1.52 12.68 8.91
N LEU A 105 2.21 13.14 7.86
CA LEU A 105 2.99 14.38 7.90
C LEU A 105 2.14 15.59 8.26
N LYS A 106 0.93 15.70 7.71
CA LYS A 106 0.01 16.79 8.02
C LYS A 106 -0.42 16.74 9.48
N ASN A 107 -0.72 15.56 10.02
CA ASN A 107 -1.20 15.41 11.38
C ASN A 107 -0.11 15.70 12.42
N GLU A 108 1.13 15.29 12.17
CA GLU A 108 2.19 15.39 13.17
C GLU A 108 3.17 16.56 12.95
N CYS A 109 3.35 17.02 11.70
CA CYS A 109 4.43 17.94 11.33
C CYS A 109 3.94 19.27 10.71
N SER A 110 2.63 19.49 10.55
CA SER A 110 2.09 20.68 9.88
C SER A 110 2.36 22.02 10.58
N SER A 111 2.76 22.00 11.85
CA SER A 111 3.21 23.22 12.54
C SER A 111 4.51 23.79 11.94
N ASN A 112 5.29 22.98 11.23
CA ASN A 112 6.44 23.44 10.47
C ASN A 112 5.99 24.05 9.14
N ARG A 113 6.31 25.33 8.91
CA ARG A 113 5.91 26.06 7.70
C ARG A 113 6.45 25.46 6.40
N ILE A 114 7.63 24.85 6.45
CA ILE A 114 8.25 24.21 5.27
C ILE A 114 7.46 22.95 4.93
N VAL A 115 7.13 22.13 5.94
CA VAL A 115 6.27 20.95 5.76
C VAL A 115 4.90 21.37 5.25
N ALA A 116 4.25 22.35 5.86
CA ALA A 116 2.94 22.83 5.41
C ALA A 116 2.95 23.26 3.93
N LYS A 117 3.96 24.03 3.52
CA LYS A 117 4.11 24.45 2.12
C LYS A 117 4.38 23.28 1.17
N ALA A 118 5.20 22.32 1.58
CA ALA A 118 5.45 21.12 0.79
C ALA A 118 4.16 20.29 0.59
N LEU A 119 3.33 20.18 1.63
CA LEU A 119 2.04 19.48 1.58
C LEU A 119 1.03 20.21 0.68
N GLU A 120 0.99 21.55 0.69
CA GLU A 120 0.15 22.34 -0.22
C GLU A 120 0.52 22.07 -1.69
N ASN A 121 1.81 22.12 -2.02
CA ASN A 121 2.30 21.83 -3.38
C ASN A 121 2.01 20.38 -3.80
N ALA A 122 2.18 19.44 -2.88
CA ALA A 122 1.88 18.03 -3.14
C ALA A 122 0.39 17.79 -3.40
N GLN A 123 -0.49 18.51 -2.70
CA GLN A 123 -1.92 18.40 -2.87
C GLN A 123 -2.37 18.80 -4.28
N GLU A 124 -1.75 19.82 -4.88
CA GLU A 124 -2.01 20.21 -6.27
C GLU A 124 -1.68 19.07 -7.22
N LEU A 125 -0.51 18.44 -7.09
CA LEU A 125 -0.08 17.31 -7.91
C LEU A 125 -1.00 16.07 -7.76
N ILE A 126 -1.45 15.80 -6.53
CA ILE A 126 -2.39 14.72 -6.24
C ILE A 126 -3.72 14.93 -6.98
N THR A 127 -4.20 16.17 -7.12
CA THR A 127 -5.43 16.42 -7.91
C THR A 127 -5.29 16.04 -9.39
N TYR A 128 -4.06 16.00 -9.90
CA TYR A 128 -3.73 15.55 -11.25
C TYR A 128 -3.31 14.07 -11.32
N ASN A 129 -3.47 13.29 -10.23
CA ASN A 129 -3.01 11.91 -10.07
C ASN A 129 -1.49 11.73 -10.19
N GLU A 130 -0.70 12.76 -9.91
CA GLU A 130 0.76 12.74 -10.00
C GLU A 130 1.42 12.34 -8.67
N TYR A 131 0.99 11.21 -8.08
CA TYR A 131 1.39 10.77 -6.74
C TYR A 131 2.90 10.58 -6.56
N LEU A 132 3.57 9.94 -7.51
CA LEU A 132 5.02 9.73 -7.43
C LEU A 132 5.78 11.06 -7.39
N ILE A 133 5.37 12.03 -8.22
CA ILE A 133 5.98 13.36 -8.28
C ILE A 133 5.68 14.14 -7.00
N ALA A 134 4.45 14.04 -6.50
CA ALA A 134 4.07 14.64 -5.22
C ALA A 134 4.96 14.13 -4.09
N LEU A 135 5.16 12.81 -4.00
CA LEU A 135 6.01 12.19 -2.99
C LEU A 135 7.47 12.64 -3.13
N GLN A 136 8.03 12.61 -4.35
CA GLN A 136 9.39 13.09 -4.62
C GLN A 136 9.58 14.54 -4.18
N ASN A 137 8.63 15.42 -4.48
CA ASN A 137 8.71 16.84 -4.12
C ASN A 137 8.68 17.04 -2.62
N VAL A 138 7.80 16.34 -1.89
CA VAL A 138 7.79 16.42 -0.42
C VAL A 138 9.12 15.97 0.17
N LEU A 139 9.64 14.81 -0.26
CA LEU A 139 10.91 14.29 0.25
C LEU A 139 12.09 15.23 -0.06
N ASN A 140 12.12 15.82 -1.26
CA ASN A 140 13.14 16.79 -1.64
C ASN A 140 13.08 18.07 -0.80
N GLU A 141 11.89 18.60 -0.50
CA GLU A 141 11.73 19.76 0.38
C GLU A 141 12.21 19.45 1.80
N LEU A 142 11.84 18.28 2.34
CA LEU A 142 12.31 17.83 3.65
C LEU A 142 13.85 17.73 3.69
N LEU A 143 14.47 17.16 2.65
CA LEU A 143 15.92 17.04 2.54
C LEU A 143 16.63 18.38 2.42
N THR A 144 16.16 19.22 1.50
CA THR A 144 16.75 20.55 1.21
C THR A 144 16.80 21.42 2.45
N HIS A 145 15.77 21.31 3.29
CA HIS A 145 15.65 22.09 4.51
C HIS A 145 16.07 21.34 5.78
N HIS A 146 16.66 20.14 5.63
CA HIS A 146 17.10 19.29 6.74
C HIS A 146 16.00 19.06 7.81
N ILE A 147 14.76 18.90 7.35
CA ILE A 147 13.61 18.63 8.22
C ILE A 147 13.63 17.17 8.63
N ARG A 148 13.84 16.95 9.93
CA ARG A 148 13.69 15.62 10.53
C ARG A 148 12.20 15.33 10.74
N ILE A 149 11.75 14.20 10.24
CA ILE A 149 10.40 13.68 10.47
C ILE A 149 10.45 12.42 11.36
N PRO A 150 9.35 12.06 12.02
CA PRO A 150 9.26 10.82 12.77
C PRO A 150 9.55 9.58 11.91
N ALA A 151 10.24 8.60 12.50
CA ALA A 151 10.67 7.38 11.83
C ALA A 151 9.49 6.55 11.31
N HIS A 152 8.39 6.48 12.06
CA HIS A 152 7.20 5.71 11.66
C HIS A 152 6.50 6.32 10.45
N ILE A 153 6.58 7.64 10.24
CA ILE A 153 6.05 8.30 9.04
C ILE A 153 6.94 7.95 7.84
N LEU A 154 8.26 8.02 8.00
CA LEU A 154 9.20 7.68 6.94
C LEU A 154 9.16 6.19 6.56
N ALA A 155 8.78 5.32 7.49
CA ALA A 155 8.62 3.88 7.26
C ALA A 155 7.42 3.53 6.35
N ILE A 156 6.45 4.44 6.19
CA ILE A 156 5.30 4.23 5.28
C ILE A 156 5.78 4.03 3.84
N ILE A 157 6.87 4.69 3.45
CA ILE A 157 7.39 4.65 2.08
C ILE A 157 8.44 3.54 1.86
N ASP A 158 8.72 2.70 2.87
CA ASP A 158 9.63 1.53 2.75
C ASP A 158 9.21 0.56 1.63
N VAL A 159 7.91 0.55 1.30
CA VAL A 159 7.32 -0.34 0.30
C VAL A 159 7.41 0.19 -1.12
N VAL A 160 7.91 1.41 -1.31
CA VAL A 160 8.06 2.00 -2.64
C VAL A 160 9.36 1.53 -3.27
N GLU A 161 9.25 0.75 -4.35
CA GLU A 161 10.41 0.20 -5.08
C GLU A 161 11.05 1.18 -6.08
N ASP A 162 10.56 2.42 -6.15
CA ASP A 162 11.13 3.44 -7.03
C ASP A 162 12.57 3.82 -6.58
N PRO A 163 13.59 3.65 -7.45
CA PRO A 163 14.98 3.90 -7.06
C PRO A 163 15.28 5.35 -6.66
N HIS A 164 14.50 6.31 -7.15
CA HIS A 164 14.69 7.71 -6.77
C HIS A 164 14.12 7.96 -5.38
N ILE A 165 12.91 7.47 -5.08
CA ILE A 165 12.31 7.52 -3.75
C ILE A 165 13.21 6.86 -2.71
N GLN A 166 13.74 5.66 -2.98
CA GLN A 166 14.64 4.96 -2.05
C GLN A 166 15.89 5.77 -1.70
N ARG A 167 16.47 6.49 -2.67
CA ARG A 167 17.63 7.37 -2.42
C ARG A 167 17.27 8.57 -1.55
N LEU A 168 16.12 9.20 -1.81
CA LEU A 168 15.65 10.32 -1.01
C LEU A 168 15.35 9.88 0.42
N GLN A 169 14.68 8.73 0.56
CA GLN A 169 14.37 8.13 1.85
C GLN A 169 15.63 7.78 2.64
N ALA A 170 16.61 7.09 2.04
CA ALA A 170 17.88 6.76 2.70
C ALA A 170 18.63 8.01 3.19
N SER A 171 18.61 9.08 2.39
CA SER A 171 19.20 10.37 2.76
C SER A 171 18.50 11.00 3.96
N LEU A 172 17.17 10.85 4.09
CA LEU A 172 16.39 11.33 5.24
C LEU A 172 16.62 10.48 6.50
N TRP A 173 16.84 9.18 6.35
CA TRP A 173 17.25 8.29 7.43
C TRP A 173 18.66 8.62 7.96
N GLY A 174 19.51 9.24 7.14
CA GLY A 174 20.92 9.50 7.44
C GLY A 174 21.79 8.25 7.33
N ILE A 175 21.43 7.32 6.41
CA ILE A 175 22.16 6.07 6.10
C ILE A 175 23.16 6.32 4.97
#